data_AF-A0A2M9GQ36-F1
#
_entry.id   AF-A0A2M9GQ36-F1
#
_cell.length_a   1.000
_cell.length_b   1.000
_cell.length_c   1.000
_cell.angle_alpha   90.00
_cell.angle_beta   90.00
_cell.angle_gamma   90.00
#
_symmetry.space_group_name_H-M   'P 1'
#
loop_
_entity.id
_entity.type
_entity.pdbx_description
1 polymer ?
#
loop_
_entity_poly.entity_id
_entity_poly.type
_entity_poly.pdbx_seq_one_letter_code
_entity_poly.pdbx_strand_id
1 'polypeptide(L)' 'MTHDDIQKLGAQAAREGLSLFDCPYFRARALPGYTGESISSWKQKVDAWELGWRNETENRMARFDRKDTLRSAQHTH' A
#
# COMPACT_ATOMS: atom_id res chain seq x y z
N MET A 1 3.51 0.67 -17.57
CA MET A 1 3.04 0.97 -16.20
C MET A 1 4.20 1.58 -15.46
N THR A 2 4.05 2.79 -14.95
CA THR A 2 5.14 3.54 -14.29
C THR A 2 5.19 3.22 -12.80
N HIS A 3 6.31 3.51 -12.11
CA HIS A 3 6.39 3.33 -10.65
C HIS A 3 5.30 4.11 -9.90
N ASP A 4 4.92 5.29 -10.40
CA ASP A 4 3.86 6.10 -9.80
C ASP A 4 2.49 5.42 -9.88
N ASP A 5 2.20 4.73 -10.99
CA ASP A 5 0.95 3.97 -11.13
C ASP A 5 0.91 2.81 -10.13
N ILE A 6 2.06 2.17 -9.91
CA ILE A 6 2.20 1.04 -8.99
C ILE A 6 2.06 1.50 -7.54
N GLN A 7 2.64 2.65 -7.18
CA GLN A 7 2.43 3.28 -5.88
C GLN A 7 0.96 3.63 -5.65
N LYS A 8 0.27 4.19 -6.65
CA LYS A 8 -1.17 4.48 -6.54
C LYS A 8 -1.99 3.22 -6.30
N LEU A 9 -1.64 2.09 -6.92
CA LEU A 9 -2.29 0.81 -6.64
C LEU A 9 -2.05 0.33 -5.20
N GLY A 10 -0.84 0.47 -4.69
CA GLY A 10 -0.51 0.16 -3.30
C GLY A 10 -1.34 1.00 -2.32
N ALA A 11 -1.42 2.30 -2.57
CA ALA A 11 -2.23 3.22 -1.77
C ALA A 11 -3.72 2.85 -1.83
N GLN A 12 -4.24 2.52 -3.01
CA GLN A 12 -5.63 2.08 -3.16
C GLN A 12 -5.90 0.79 -2.38
N ALA A 13 -5.00 -0.19 -2.42
CA ALA A 13 -5.13 -1.43 -1.65
C ALA A 13 -5.18 -1.16 -0.13
N ALA A 14 -4.34 -0.25 0.38
CA ALA A 14 -4.38 0.17 1.79
C ALA A 14 -5.70 0.85 2.18
N ARG A 15 -6.33 1.60 1.26
CA ARG A 15 -7.65 2.23 1.48
C ARG A 15 -8.76 1.19 1.55
N GLU A 16 -8.65 0.15 0.75
CA GLU A 16 -9.59 -0.97 0.72
C GLU A 16 -9.38 -1.94 1.90
N GLY A 17 -8.32 -1.75 2.70
CA GLY A 17 -8.02 -2.58 3.87
C GLY A 17 -7.33 -3.90 3.54
N LEU A 18 -6.77 -4.01 2.33
CA LEU A 18 -5.97 -5.16 1.91
C LEU A 18 -4.62 -5.18 2.64
N SER A 19 -4.07 -6.38 2.79
CA SER A 19 -2.77 -6.61 3.42
C SER A 19 -1.61 -6.52 2.42
N LEU A 20 -0.37 -6.49 2.91
CA LEU A 20 0.82 -6.59 2.05
C LEU A 20 0.85 -7.89 1.22
N PHE A 21 0.21 -8.97 1.68
CA PHE A 21 0.15 -10.25 0.97
C PHE A 21 -0.80 -10.23 -0.23
N ASP A 22 -1.70 -9.25 -0.29
CA ASP A 22 -2.60 -9.04 -1.43
C ASP A 22 -1.92 -8.32 -2.61
N CYS A 23 -0.61 -8.08 -2.51
CA CYS A 23 0.20 -7.52 -3.57
C CYS A 23 0.03 -8.32 -4.88
N PRO A 24 -0.40 -7.68 -5.99
CA PRO A 24 -0.68 -8.38 -7.24
C PRO A 24 0.56 -9.07 -7.84
N TYR A 25 1.75 -8.61 -7.48
CA TYR A 25 3.03 -9.16 -7.96
C TYR A 25 3.43 -10.47 -7.28
N PHE A 26 2.78 -10.86 -6.18
CA PHE A 26 2.96 -12.18 -5.56
C PHE A 26 2.14 -13.28 -6.23
N ARG A 27 1.24 -12.93 -7.15
CA ARG A 27 0.48 -13.92 -7.93
C ARG A 27 1.41 -14.67 -8.87
N ALA A 28 1.18 -15.98 -9.04
CA ALA A 28 2.01 -16.85 -9.88
C ALA A 28 2.25 -16.30 -11.31
N ARG A 29 1.23 -15.66 -11.90
CA ARG A 29 1.31 -15.07 -13.26
C ARG A 29 2.16 -13.79 -13.34
N ALA A 30 2.51 -13.19 -12.20
CA ALA A 30 3.32 -11.98 -12.10
C ALA A 30 4.73 -12.26 -11.57
N LEU A 31 5.05 -13.53 -11.23
CA LEU A 31 6.38 -13.91 -10.81
C LEU A 31 7.38 -13.85 -11.97
N PRO A 32 8.65 -13.50 -11.71
CA PRO A 32 9.66 -13.37 -12.75
C PRO A 32 9.90 -14.68 -13.52
N GLY A 33 9.75 -15.84 -12.87
CA GLY A 33 9.83 -17.14 -13.54
C GLY A 33 8.71 -17.40 -14.56
N TYR A 34 7.58 -16.69 -14.46
CA TYR A 34 6.46 -16.79 -15.40
C TYR A 34 6.50 -15.69 -16.46
N THR A 35 6.83 -14.46 -16.08
CA THR A 35 6.87 -13.31 -17.01
C THR A 35 8.17 -13.23 -17.81
N GLY A 36 9.22 -13.94 -17.39
CA GLY A 36 10.56 -13.88 -17.99
C GLY A 36 11.33 -12.59 -17.65
N GLU A 37 10.81 -11.77 -16.74
CA GLU A 37 11.51 -10.55 -16.31
C GLU A 37 12.61 -10.84 -15.29
N SER A 38 13.55 -9.91 -15.14
CA SER A 38 14.59 -10.04 -14.11
C SER A 38 13.98 -9.89 -12.71
N ILE A 39 14.56 -10.62 -11.74
CA ILE A 39 14.16 -10.50 -10.32
C ILE A 39 14.25 -9.05 -9.84
N SER A 40 15.26 -8.30 -10.30
CA SER A 40 15.44 -6.88 -9.95
C SER A 40 14.30 -6.01 -10.46
N SER A 41 13.85 -6.19 -11.71
CA SER A 41 12.70 -5.47 -12.28
C SER A 41 11.42 -5.78 -11.52
N TRP A 42 11.19 -7.07 -11.25
CA TRP A 42 10.03 -7.50 -10.47
C TRP A 42 10.05 -6.88 -9.07
N LYS A 43 11.20 -6.92 -8.40
CA LYS A 43 11.37 -6.36 -7.06
C LYS A 43 11.09 -4.86 -7.02
N GLN A 44 11.55 -4.09 -8.02
CA GLN A 44 11.24 -2.66 -8.12
C GLN A 44 9.72 -2.39 -8.16
N LYS A 45 8.95 -3.25 -8.84
CA LYS A 45 7.48 -3.14 -8.86
C LYS A 45 6.88 -3.46 -7.48
N VAL A 46 7.37 -4.50 -6.82
CA VAL A 46 6.94 -4.83 -5.44
C VAL A 46 7.25 -3.68 -4.50
N ASP A 47 8.48 -3.17 -4.50
CA ASP A 47 8.93 -2.07 -3.65
C ASP A 47 8.10 -0.79 -3.88
N ALA A 48 7.80 -0.47 -5.14
CA ALA A 48 6.93 0.67 -5.48
C ALA A 48 5.51 0.47 -4.95
N TRP A 49 4.95 -0.75 -5.04
CA TRP A 49 3.62 -1.04 -4.54
C TRP A 49 3.57 -0.95 -3.01
N GLU A 50 4.55 -1.55 -2.33
CA GLU A 50 4.67 -1.51 -0.88
C GLU A 50 4.81 -0.08 -0.35
N LEU A 51 5.58 0.76 -1.05
CA LEU A 51 5.76 2.17 -0.67
C LEU A 51 4.42 2.92 -0.68
N GLY A 52 3.62 2.76 -1.72
CA GLY A 52 2.29 3.37 -1.80
C GLY A 52 1.34 2.87 -0.71
N TRP A 53 1.37 1.57 -0.42
CA TRP A 53 0.56 0.95 0.63
C TRP A 53 0.95 1.47 2.03
N ARG A 54 2.25 1.54 2.34
CA ARG A 54 2.76 2.02 3.62
C ARG A 54 2.39 3.49 3.84
N ASN A 55 2.65 4.35 2.86
CA ASN A 55 2.33 5.78 2.94
C ASN A 55 0.86 6.03 3.25
N GLU A 56 -0.05 5.31 2.60
CA GLU A 56 -1.48 5.48 2.84
C GLU A 56 -1.94 4.84 4.15
N THR A 57 -1.31 3.74 4.58
CA THR A 57 -1.57 3.13 5.90
C THR A 57 -1.17 4.08 7.03
N GLU A 58 0.03 4.66 6.94
CA GLU A 58 0.52 5.67 7.90
C GLU A 58 -0.37 6.91 7.92
N ASN A 59 -0.75 7.42 6.74
CA ASN A 59 -1.69 8.54 6.61
C ASN A 59 -3.06 8.22 7.23
N ARG A 60 -3.58 7.00 7.05
CA ARG A 60 -4.82 6.55 7.72
C ARG A 60 -4.66 6.51 9.22
N MET A 61 -3.59 5.92 9.74
CA MET A 61 -3.32 5.87 11.17
C MET A 61 -3.22 7.28 11.78
N ALA A 62 -2.48 8.19 11.13
CA ALA A 62 -2.40 9.59 11.56
C ALA A 62 -3.76 10.31 11.54
N ARG A 63 -4.63 10.00 10.57
CA ARG A 63 -6.00 10.53 10.52
C ARG A 63 -6.90 9.96 11.62
N PHE A 64 -6.72 8.68 11.98
CA PHE A 64 -7.45 8.07 13.09
C PHE A 64 -7.03 8.69 14.42
N ASP A 65 -5.74 8.82 14.67
CA ASP A 65 -5.19 9.48 15.86
C ASP A 65 -5.73 10.92 16.04
N ARG A 66 -5.74 11.71 14.96
CA ARG A 66 -6.35 13.06 14.98
C ARG A 66 -7.85 13.06 15.26
N LYS A 67 -8.59 12.05 14.78
CA LYS A 67 -10.04 11.96 15.03
C LYS A 67 -10.33 11.54 16.48
N ASP A 68 -9.51 10.65 17.04
CA ASP A 68 -9.65 10.19 18.42
C ASP A 68 -9.38 11.31 19.43
N THR A 69 -8.31 12.08 19.19
CA THR A 69 -7.98 13.28 20.00
C THR A 69 -9.07 14.35 19.94
N LEU A 70 -9.64 14.62 18.77
CA LEU A 70 -10.76 15.59 18.63
C LEU A 70 -12.05 15.12 19.32
N ARG A 71 -12.38 13.82 19.24
CA ARG A 71 -13.59 13.28 19.87
C ARG A 71 -13.48 13.31 21.40
N SER A 72 -12.30 13.04 21.93
CA SER A 72 -12.02 13.07 23.37
C SER A 72 -12.15 14.49 23.96
N ALA A 73 -11.80 15.53 23.19
CA ALA A 73 -11.95 16.93 23.61
C ALA A 73 -13.42 17.42 23.65
N GLN A 74 -14.33 16.78 22.89
CA GLN A 74 -15.74 17.17 22.83
C GLN A 74 -16.63 16.54 23.90
N HIS A 75 -16.16 15.50 24.61
CA HIS A 75 -16.97 14.76 25.61
C HIS A 75 -16.79 15.27 27.04
N THR A 76 -15.95 16.29 27.25
CA THR A 76 -15.62 16.88 28.56
C THR A 76 -16.52 18.05 28.98
N HIS A 77 -17.79 18.09 28.58
CA HIS A 77 -18.69 19.21 28.86
C HIS A 77 -20.04 18.81 29.45
#